data_AF-D3B5L3-F1
#
_entry.id   AF-D3B5L3-F1
#
_cell.length_a   1.000
_cell.length_b   1.000
_cell.length_c   1.000
_cell.angle_alpha   90.00
_cell.angle_beta   90.00
_cell.angle_gamma   90.00
#
_symmetry.space_group_name_H-M   'P 1'
#
loop_
_entity.id
_entity.type
_entity.pdbx_description
1 polymer ?
#
loop_
_entity_poly.entity_id
_entity_poly.type
_entity_poly.pdbx_seq_one_letter_code
_entity_poly.pdbx_strand_id
1 'polypeptide(L)'
;MKLLYSILLIAISIATINCMSITSVEQEIKEKFTTGSVATCVVNNKVSSCSSTPNAYVCPSIISCIRLFNQSQQTQNYQVLISAGSYGPNDCPGYLGVLQFPGSISFIGYNGLVDIQCGSSQFLTLNVGSNPIDIMFDNLSIKGKAEYNGGAIAIGGNSRSALASTLLFSNVISNGSYAGGYGGFAYCSFGKVYVLNSTFAGNTAQSGGGVISAPYGQVVSIQSNYYQNTIYDEEGGAIYSSSANLINSTFIGNNAYMAGAVATIYLMDVVNSTFIENHCSFTGGAIYSLNGINVYGSTFQYNSAGNGGAIFGINITIGLSSFQGNQAQFSGAGGAVYADAENPIQMVVVNSTFDQNSADGIGGAIYTIQTSIFLTGCVFTYNNANNSGGALYIGYRSDIAQVDIINSLLTDNYAALDGGAIYLYQLNSLEGPFMVNLYGTILDRNTAGNYAGGLYFLGYPKQLIGGQFVNSISNEPGSYTFYSLSVQGVNKANITLPYAHEPYFVTIYDEQSFSYYKAIGVIGSCFNGVAQINDDGYILSCSCFAGATGPSCDN
;
A
#
# COMPACT_ATOMS: atom_id res chain seq x y z
N MET A 1 -16.39 14.19 14.46
CA MET A 1 -15.02 14.32 15.01
C MET A 1 -14.07 13.25 14.48
N LYS A 2 -14.39 11.94 14.56
CA LYS A 2 -13.58 10.85 13.95
C LYS A 2 -13.37 10.99 12.44
N LEU A 3 -14.44 11.24 11.67
CA LEU A 3 -14.37 11.55 10.22
C LEU A 3 -13.45 12.74 9.91
N LEU A 4 -13.50 13.81 10.71
CA LEU A 4 -12.63 14.98 10.58
C LEU A 4 -11.17 14.63 10.86
N TYR A 5 -10.87 13.76 11.82
CA TYR A 5 -9.51 13.34 12.14
C TYR A 5 -8.93 12.39 11.08
N SER A 6 -9.74 11.49 10.52
CA SER A 6 -9.36 10.59 9.43
C SER A 6 -9.16 11.35 8.10
N ILE A 7 -10.06 12.28 7.78
CA ILE A 7 -9.86 13.23 6.67
C ILE A 7 -8.64 14.10 6.94
N LEU A 8 -8.38 14.52 8.17
CA LEU A 8 -7.19 15.30 8.53
C LEU A 8 -5.89 14.48 8.40
N LEU A 9 -5.88 13.18 8.75
CA LEU A 9 -4.71 12.31 8.55
C LEU A 9 -4.38 12.11 7.06
N ILE A 10 -5.41 11.83 6.26
CA ILE A 10 -5.31 11.78 4.79
C ILE A 10 -4.92 13.16 4.25
N ALA A 11 -5.51 14.24 4.76
CA ALA A 11 -5.20 15.60 4.35
C ALA A 11 -3.82 16.08 4.82
N ILE A 12 -3.24 15.55 5.90
CA ILE A 12 -1.90 15.92 6.38
C ILE A 12 -0.83 15.23 5.53
N SER A 13 -1.00 13.96 5.16
CA SER A 13 -0.10 13.29 4.19
C SER A 13 -0.21 13.91 2.80
N ILE A 14 -1.39 14.42 2.44
CA ILE A 14 -1.62 15.19 1.20
C ILE A 14 -1.09 16.63 1.30
N ALA A 15 -1.21 17.31 2.45
CA ALA A 15 -0.90 18.74 2.60
C ALA A 15 0.60 19.04 2.55
N THR A 16 1.46 18.08 2.87
CA THR A 16 2.92 18.24 2.73
C THR A 16 3.36 18.24 1.27
N ILE A 17 2.57 17.66 0.35
CA ILE A 17 2.86 17.61 -1.09
C ILE A 17 2.01 18.63 -1.87
N ASN A 18 0.76 18.93 -1.47
CA ASN A 18 -0.14 19.79 -2.26
C ASN A 18 0.10 21.31 -2.16
N CYS A 19 0.91 21.80 -1.22
CA CYS A 19 1.27 23.23 -1.20
C CYS A 19 2.43 23.58 -2.15
N MET A 20 3.12 22.59 -2.70
CA MET A 20 4.22 22.77 -3.66
C MET A 20 4.02 21.85 -4.86
N SER A 21 4.20 22.35 -6.08
CA SER A 21 4.23 21.46 -7.24
C SER A 21 5.32 20.38 -7.08
N ILE A 22 5.14 19.19 -7.64
CA ILE A 22 6.19 18.15 -7.64
C ILE A 22 7.50 18.72 -8.19
N THR A 23 7.42 19.53 -9.25
CA THR A 23 8.56 20.24 -9.82
C THR A 23 9.30 21.12 -8.82
N SER A 24 8.60 21.84 -7.94
CA SER A 24 9.26 22.64 -6.88
C SER A 24 9.96 21.77 -5.83
N VAL A 25 9.40 20.61 -5.49
CA VAL A 25 10.05 19.66 -4.55
C VAL A 25 11.32 19.07 -5.18
N GLU A 26 11.25 18.65 -6.44
CA GLU A 26 12.42 18.16 -7.17
C GLU A 26 13.52 19.21 -7.28
N GLN A 27 13.13 20.46 -7.55
CA GLN A 27 14.07 21.58 -7.62
C GLN A 27 14.73 21.84 -6.26
N GLU A 28 13.97 21.88 -5.17
CA GLU A 28 14.51 22.07 -3.81
C GLU A 28 15.51 20.97 -3.44
N ILE A 29 15.21 19.72 -3.79
CA ILE A 29 16.11 18.58 -3.56
C ILE A 29 17.41 18.76 -4.36
N LYS A 30 17.33 19.17 -5.63
CA LYS A 30 18.52 19.39 -6.48
C LYS A 30 19.34 20.60 -6.07
N GLU A 31 18.71 21.67 -5.57
CA GLU A 31 19.40 22.90 -5.14
C GLU A 31 20.41 22.66 -4.02
N LYS A 32 20.20 21.64 -3.18
CA LYS A 32 21.17 21.19 -2.17
C LYS A 32 22.54 20.82 -2.77
N PHE A 33 22.58 20.39 -4.03
CA PHE A 33 23.79 19.94 -4.72
C PHE A 33 24.44 21.03 -5.58
N THR A 34 23.71 22.12 -5.87
CA THR A 34 24.13 23.15 -6.85
C THR A 34 24.33 24.54 -6.26
N THR A 35 24.00 24.76 -4.99
CA THR A 35 24.15 26.06 -4.32
C THR A 35 25.59 26.29 -3.83
N GLY A 36 26.15 27.48 -4.09
CA GLY A 36 27.50 27.86 -3.66
C GLY A 36 28.62 27.53 -4.67
N SER A 37 29.89 27.59 -4.21
CA SER A 37 31.06 27.35 -5.07
C SER A 37 31.20 25.86 -5.43
N VAL A 38 31.16 25.55 -6.73
CA VAL A 38 31.27 24.18 -7.26
C VAL A 38 32.59 23.97 -7.99
N ALA A 39 33.39 23.01 -7.56
CA ALA A 39 34.57 22.56 -8.30
C ALA A 39 34.15 21.54 -9.37
N THR A 40 34.33 21.90 -10.64
CA THR A 40 33.91 21.07 -11.78
C THR A 40 35.09 20.31 -12.38
N CYS A 41 34.89 19.03 -12.69
CA CYS A 41 35.81 18.20 -13.45
C CYS A 41 35.09 17.51 -14.61
N VAL A 42 35.61 17.66 -15.83
CA VAL A 42 35.08 17.07 -17.05
C VAL A 42 35.88 15.84 -17.42
N VAL A 43 35.18 14.72 -17.63
CA VAL A 43 35.79 13.46 -18.09
C VAL A 43 35.96 13.49 -19.60
N ASN A 44 37.21 13.40 -20.05
CA ASN A 44 37.60 13.33 -21.45
C ASN A 44 38.68 12.27 -21.64
N ASN A 45 38.31 11.10 -22.17
CA ASN A 45 39.22 9.97 -22.36
C ASN A 45 40.33 10.22 -23.40
N LYS A 46 40.34 11.37 -24.09
CA LYS A 46 41.38 11.74 -25.07
C LYS A 46 42.60 12.42 -24.44
N VAL A 47 42.51 12.85 -23.17
CA VAL A 47 43.66 13.42 -22.46
C VAL A 47 44.40 12.32 -21.70
N SER A 48 45.71 12.47 -21.48
CA SER A 48 46.52 11.49 -20.74
C SER A 48 46.65 11.80 -19.24
N SER A 49 46.41 13.05 -18.84
CA SER A 49 46.50 13.52 -17.45
C SER A 49 45.51 14.65 -17.19
N CYS A 50 45.23 14.90 -15.91
CA CYS A 50 44.37 16.02 -15.51
C CYS A 50 45.05 17.37 -15.80
N SER A 51 44.28 18.33 -16.31
CA SER A 51 44.72 19.72 -16.52
C SER A 51 43.66 20.70 -16.04
N SER A 52 44.06 21.90 -15.59
CA SER A 52 43.13 22.95 -15.21
C SER A 52 42.80 23.86 -16.40
N THR A 53 41.53 24.19 -16.56
CA THR A 53 41.03 25.28 -17.40
C THR A 53 40.53 26.41 -16.48
N PRO A 54 40.21 27.61 -17.01
CA PRO A 54 39.71 28.71 -16.17
C PRO A 54 38.48 28.36 -15.31
N ASN A 55 37.64 27.42 -15.78
CA ASN A 55 36.34 27.13 -15.16
C ASN A 55 36.19 25.68 -14.66
N ALA A 56 37.11 24.77 -15.02
CA ALA A 56 36.99 23.35 -14.69
C ALA A 56 38.33 22.62 -14.79
N TYR A 57 38.43 21.45 -14.19
CA TYR A 57 39.46 20.46 -14.50
C TYR A 57 39.01 19.58 -15.66
N VAL A 58 39.95 19.11 -16.48
CA VAL A 58 39.70 18.10 -17.52
C VAL A 58 40.59 16.91 -17.24
N CYS A 59 39.99 15.73 -17.03
CA CYS A 59 40.69 14.53 -16.59
C CYS A 59 40.38 13.33 -17.50
N PRO A 60 41.30 12.34 -17.57
CA PRO A 60 41.12 11.16 -18.44
C PRO A 60 39.98 10.24 -18.00
N SER A 61 39.62 10.24 -16.71
CA SER A 61 38.66 9.30 -16.12
C SER A 61 37.93 9.89 -14.93
N ILE A 62 36.81 9.26 -14.53
CA ILE A 62 36.04 9.63 -13.33
C ILE A 62 36.92 9.52 -12.08
N ILE A 63 37.68 8.43 -11.93
CA ILE A 63 38.57 8.24 -10.76
C ILE A 63 39.65 9.32 -10.68
N SER A 64 40.16 9.80 -11.82
CA SER A 64 41.11 10.90 -11.86
C SER A 64 40.52 12.21 -11.35
N CYS A 65 39.26 12.53 -11.69
CA CYS A 65 38.55 13.68 -11.13
C CYS A 65 38.43 13.57 -9.60
N ILE A 66 38.02 12.40 -9.09
CA ILE A 66 37.83 12.19 -7.65
C ILE A 66 39.16 12.32 -6.88
N ARG A 67 40.25 11.76 -7.42
CA ARG A 67 41.59 11.89 -6.81
C ARG A 67 42.03 13.35 -6.73
N LEU A 68 41.75 14.14 -7.76
CA LEU A 68 42.04 15.58 -7.79
C LEU A 68 41.26 16.32 -6.70
N PHE A 69 39.97 16.02 -6.53
CA PHE A 69 39.15 16.63 -5.49
C PHE A 69 39.65 16.33 -4.08
N ASN A 70 40.00 15.07 -3.81
CA ASN A 70 40.58 14.65 -2.52
C ASN A 70 41.89 15.38 -2.17
N GLN A 71 42.68 15.79 -3.17
CA GLN A 71 43.93 16.55 -2.96
C GLN A 71 43.68 18.04 -2.75
N SER A 72 42.64 18.60 -3.37
CA SER A 72 42.37 20.04 -3.32
C SER A 72 41.72 20.48 -2.01
N GLN A 73 40.71 19.75 -1.51
CA GLN A 73 39.90 20.09 -0.33
C GLN A 73 39.41 21.56 -0.27
N GLN A 74 39.29 22.27 -1.40
CA GLN A 74 39.06 23.72 -1.41
C GLN A 74 37.57 24.10 -1.41
N THR A 75 36.68 23.22 -1.86
CA THR A 75 35.25 23.50 -2.02
C THR A 75 34.39 22.54 -1.20
N GLN A 76 33.14 22.92 -0.99
CA GLN A 76 32.14 22.05 -0.37
C GLN A 76 31.37 21.23 -1.40
N ASN A 77 31.27 21.70 -2.65
CA ASN A 77 30.54 21.01 -3.70
C ASN A 77 31.47 20.66 -4.86
N TYR A 78 31.36 19.41 -5.32
CA TYR A 78 32.18 18.85 -6.38
C TYR A 78 31.27 18.27 -7.47
N GLN A 79 31.67 18.42 -8.72
CA GLN A 79 30.89 17.92 -9.85
C GLN A 79 31.80 17.23 -10.86
N VAL A 80 31.44 16.00 -11.23
CA VAL A 80 32.03 15.25 -12.33
C VAL A 80 31.05 15.25 -13.50
N LEU A 81 31.43 15.91 -14.58
CA LEU A 81 30.70 15.94 -15.83
C LEU A 81 31.18 14.81 -16.75
N ILE A 82 30.28 13.92 -17.12
CA ILE A 82 30.55 12.75 -17.96
C ILE A 82 29.90 12.97 -19.31
N SER A 83 30.71 12.98 -20.37
CA SER A 83 30.21 13.21 -21.73
C SER A 83 29.44 12.00 -22.24
N ALA A 84 28.44 12.22 -23.10
CA ALA A 84 27.68 11.14 -23.71
C ALA A 84 28.59 10.09 -24.39
N GLY A 85 28.25 8.82 -24.22
CA GLY A 85 29.04 7.70 -24.70
C GLY A 85 28.83 6.42 -23.91
N SER A 86 29.47 5.35 -24.37
CA SER A 86 29.50 4.05 -23.70
C SER A 86 30.81 3.86 -22.96
N TYR A 87 30.72 3.47 -21.70
CA TYR A 87 31.82 3.29 -20.76
C TYR A 87 31.85 1.83 -20.31
N GLY A 88 33.03 1.23 -20.33
CA GLY A 88 33.24 -0.17 -19.98
C GLY A 88 33.75 -0.37 -18.54
N PRO A 89 34.12 -1.61 -18.18
CA PRO A 89 34.57 -1.94 -16.82
C PRO A 89 35.75 -1.11 -16.32
N ASN A 90 36.66 -0.69 -17.20
CA ASN A 90 37.84 0.10 -16.83
C ASN A 90 37.54 1.57 -16.56
N ASP A 91 36.34 2.04 -16.93
CA ASP A 91 35.91 3.42 -16.72
C ASP A 91 35.20 3.61 -15.36
N CYS A 92 34.82 2.51 -14.71
CA CYS A 92 34.14 2.50 -13.43
C CYS A 92 35.12 2.80 -12.27
N PRO A 93 34.84 3.81 -11.41
CA PRO A 93 35.72 4.17 -10.30
C PRO A 93 36.01 3.04 -9.31
N GLY A 94 35.03 2.15 -9.10
CA GLY A 94 35.13 1.06 -8.14
C GLY A 94 35.26 1.57 -6.69
N TYR A 95 36.13 0.94 -5.91
CA TYR A 95 36.32 1.26 -4.49
C TYR A 95 37.15 2.54 -4.27
N LEU A 96 36.54 3.53 -3.62
CA LEU A 96 37.15 4.83 -3.30
C LEU A 96 37.63 4.96 -1.87
N GLY A 97 37.30 4.02 -0.98
CA GLY A 97 37.56 4.16 0.45
C GLY A 97 36.74 5.29 1.08
N VAL A 98 37.37 6.06 1.97
CA VAL A 98 36.74 7.19 2.66
C VAL A 98 37.08 8.48 1.95
N LEU A 99 36.07 9.19 1.46
CA LEU A 99 36.22 10.54 0.90
C LEU A 99 36.64 11.51 2.00
N GLN A 100 37.69 12.30 1.73
CA GLN A 100 38.33 13.16 2.73
C GLN A 100 37.78 14.59 2.75
N PHE A 101 36.80 14.90 1.88
CA PHE A 101 36.16 16.21 1.82
C PHE A 101 34.70 16.12 2.29
N PRO A 102 34.19 17.13 3.02
CA PRO A 102 32.78 17.24 3.37
C PRO A 102 31.96 17.84 2.21
N GLY A 103 30.63 17.85 2.35
CA GLY A 103 29.72 18.56 1.46
C GLY A 103 29.07 17.64 0.43
N SER A 104 29.16 17.92 -0.87
CA SER A 104 28.50 17.12 -1.91
C SER A 104 29.40 16.75 -3.10
N ILE A 105 29.10 15.60 -3.72
CA ILE A 105 29.65 15.22 -5.01
C ILE A 105 28.55 14.78 -5.98
N SER A 106 28.56 15.35 -7.18
CA SER A 106 27.57 15.07 -8.23
C SER A 106 28.23 14.44 -9.45
N PHE A 107 27.68 13.32 -9.93
CA PHE A 107 28.04 12.68 -11.19
C PHE A 107 26.95 12.96 -12.21
N ILE A 108 27.25 13.75 -13.24
CA ILE A 108 26.23 14.25 -14.17
C ILE A 108 26.61 13.89 -15.60
N GLY A 109 25.73 13.14 -16.26
CA GLY A 109 25.82 12.91 -17.70
C GLY A 109 25.34 14.12 -18.49
N TYR A 110 26.09 14.54 -19.50
CA TYR A 110 25.72 15.69 -20.33
C TYR A 110 25.96 15.43 -21.83
N ASN A 111 25.24 16.19 -22.66
CA ASN A 111 25.24 16.10 -24.13
C ASN A 111 24.73 14.77 -24.71
N GLY A 112 23.85 14.06 -24.00
CA GLY A 112 23.22 12.82 -24.46
C GLY A 112 23.21 11.73 -23.38
N LEU A 113 23.00 10.49 -23.82
CA LEU A 113 23.00 9.31 -22.94
C LEU A 113 24.44 8.95 -22.55
N VAL A 114 24.66 8.76 -21.25
CA VAL A 114 25.87 8.19 -20.69
C VAL A 114 25.55 6.77 -20.24
N ASP A 115 26.14 5.77 -20.89
CA ASP A 115 25.90 4.36 -20.60
C ASP A 115 27.14 3.69 -19.99
N ILE A 116 27.05 3.31 -18.72
CA ILE A 116 28.16 2.81 -17.91
C ILE A 116 27.93 1.34 -17.57
N GLN A 117 28.74 0.48 -18.18
CA GLN A 117 28.65 -0.97 -18.08
C GLN A 117 29.86 -1.53 -17.33
N CYS A 118 29.75 -1.65 -16.01
CA CYS A 118 30.86 -2.06 -15.15
C CYS A 118 31.17 -3.57 -15.16
N GLY A 119 30.44 -4.36 -15.96
CA GLY A 119 30.65 -5.80 -16.08
C GLY A 119 30.43 -6.52 -14.73
N SER A 120 31.48 -7.17 -14.22
CA SER A 120 31.46 -7.87 -12.93
C SER A 120 31.87 -6.98 -11.75
N SER A 121 31.89 -5.67 -11.93
CA SER A 121 32.31 -4.70 -10.91
C SER A 121 31.21 -3.69 -10.61
N GLN A 122 31.35 -3.03 -9.47
CA GLN A 122 30.52 -1.90 -9.07
C GLN A 122 30.99 -0.62 -9.79
N PHE A 123 30.06 0.29 -10.05
CA PHE A 123 30.39 1.64 -10.48
C PHE A 123 31.11 2.40 -9.37
N LEU A 124 30.51 2.40 -8.17
CA LEU A 124 30.99 3.20 -7.04
C LEU A 124 30.86 2.41 -5.75
N THR A 125 31.96 2.32 -5.00
CA THR A 125 31.95 1.81 -3.63
C THR A 125 32.70 2.76 -2.71
N LEU A 126 32.07 3.20 -1.62
CA LEU A 126 32.71 4.07 -0.63
C LEU A 126 32.23 3.81 0.78
N ASN A 127 33.06 4.20 1.75
CA ASN A 127 32.74 4.22 3.16
C ASN A 127 32.63 5.67 3.64
N VAL A 128 31.54 5.99 4.33
CA VAL A 128 31.27 7.32 4.85
C VAL A 128 32.12 7.53 6.11
N GLY A 129 32.93 8.60 6.09
CA GLY A 129 33.79 8.97 7.19
C GLY A 129 33.06 9.68 8.34
N SER A 130 33.81 10.52 9.05
CA SER A 130 33.29 11.29 10.19
C SER A 130 32.44 12.49 9.78
N ASN A 131 32.49 12.92 8.51
CA ASN A 131 31.74 14.06 8.01
C ASN A 131 30.60 13.62 7.09
N PRO A 132 29.41 14.25 7.14
CA PRO A 132 28.34 13.98 6.20
C PRO A 132 28.77 14.32 4.77
N ILE A 133 28.28 13.55 3.81
CA ILE A 133 28.50 13.78 2.38
C ILE A 133 27.25 13.45 1.57
N ASP A 134 26.79 14.40 0.77
CA ASP A 134 25.69 14.18 -0.15
C ASP A 134 26.20 13.72 -1.51
N ILE A 135 25.50 12.78 -2.14
CA ILE A 135 25.90 12.22 -3.43
C ILE A 135 24.72 12.28 -4.40
N MET A 136 24.95 12.83 -5.60
CA MET A 136 23.97 12.85 -6.69
C MET A 136 24.48 12.10 -7.92
N PHE A 137 23.58 11.34 -8.54
CA PHE A 137 23.73 10.80 -9.89
C PHE A 137 22.61 11.39 -10.75
N ASP A 138 22.97 12.10 -11.83
CA ASP A 138 21.99 12.71 -12.74
C ASP A 138 22.26 12.33 -14.20
N ASN A 139 21.23 11.85 -14.89
CA ASN A 139 21.24 11.52 -16.32
C ASN A 139 22.29 10.46 -16.69
N LEU A 140 22.24 9.31 -16.01
CA LEU A 140 23.18 8.19 -16.18
C LEU A 140 22.44 6.86 -16.36
N SER A 141 22.85 6.04 -17.33
CA SER A 141 22.57 4.61 -17.37
C SER A 141 23.72 3.87 -16.71
N ILE A 142 23.45 3.13 -15.63
CA ILE A 142 24.48 2.46 -14.82
C ILE A 142 24.09 1.01 -14.62
N LYS A 143 25.00 0.11 -14.96
CA LYS A 143 24.90 -1.32 -14.68
C LYS A 143 26.18 -1.81 -14.00
N GLY A 144 26.01 -2.52 -12.89
CA GLY A 144 27.12 -3.17 -12.19
C GLY A 144 26.72 -4.49 -11.57
N LYS A 145 27.73 -5.24 -11.16
CA LYS A 145 27.54 -6.48 -10.39
C LYS A 145 28.49 -6.52 -9.19
N ALA A 146 28.01 -7.12 -8.11
CA ALA A 146 28.78 -7.40 -6.91
C ALA A 146 28.41 -8.76 -6.32
N GLU A 147 29.37 -9.46 -5.72
CA GLU A 147 29.09 -10.66 -4.90
C GLU A 147 28.55 -10.29 -3.51
N TYR A 148 28.68 -9.03 -3.10
CA TYR A 148 28.22 -8.49 -1.82
C TYR A 148 27.10 -7.46 -2.05
N ASN A 149 27.06 -6.40 -1.26
CA ASN A 149 26.02 -5.38 -1.32
C ASN A 149 26.23 -4.37 -2.46
N GLY A 150 25.14 -3.87 -3.03
CA GLY A 150 25.10 -2.76 -3.98
C GLY A 150 25.62 -3.14 -5.35
N GLY A 151 24.80 -3.70 -6.23
CA GLY A 151 25.31 -4.25 -7.50
C GLY A 151 26.07 -3.23 -8.35
N ALA A 152 25.53 -2.03 -8.52
CA ALA A 152 26.24 -0.92 -9.14
C ALA A 152 26.86 0.04 -8.11
N ILE A 153 26.17 0.30 -7.00
CA ILE A 153 26.54 1.34 -6.04
C ILE A 153 26.47 0.81 -4.62
N ALA A 154 27.56 0.91 -3.88
CA ALA A 154 27.61 0.54 -2.47
C ALA A 154 28.17 1.68 -1.62
N ILE A 155 27.31 2.24 -0.76
CA ILE A 155 27.68 3.31 0.17
C ILE A 155 27.50 2.77 1.59
N GLY A 156 28.63 2.39 2.20
CA GLY A 156 28.68 1.84 3.55
C GLY A 156 29.06 2.89 4.60
N GLY A 157 28.77 2.59 5.86
CA GLY A 157 29.20 3.40 7.00
C GLY A 157 28.16 3.42 8.11
N ASN A 158 28.57 3.13 9.35
CA ASN A 158 27.70 3.11 10.52
C ASN A 158 27.92 4.34 11.42
N SER A 159 28.20 5.50 10.81
CA SER A 159 28.43 6.76 11.54
C SER A 159 27.15 7.60 11.61
N ARG A 160 27.03 8.47 12.64
CA ARG A 160 25.98 9.51 12.67
C ARG A 160 25.97 10.36 11.39
N SER A 161 27.12 10.48 10.75
CA SER A 161 27.32 11.26 9.54
C SER A 161 26.67 10.62 8.32
N ALA A 162 26.62 9.28 8.24
CA ALA A 162 25.84 8.58 7.21
C ALA A 162 24.34 8.92 7.34
N LEU A 163 23.78 8.92 8.55
CA LEU A 163 22.38 9.28 8.78
C LEU A 163 22.06 10.75 8.46
N ALA A 164 23.06 11.64 8.51
CA ALA A 164 22.92 13.04 8.12
C ALA A 164 23.13 13.30 6.61
N SER A 165 23.52 12.26 5.86
CA SER A 165 23.84 12.34 4.43
C SER A 165 22.64 12.00 3.54
N THR A 166 22.70 12.45 2.28
CA THR A 166 21.65 12.27 1.27
C THR A 166 22.21 11.63 0.00
N LEU A 167 21.48 10.65 -0.54
CA LEU A 167 21.74 10.08 -1.86
C LEU A 167 20.61 10.47 -2.81
N LEU A 168 20.94 10.96 -3.99
CA LEU A 168 19.97 11.33 -5.01
C LEU A 168 20.27 10.60 -6.33
N PHE A 169 19.28 9.89 -6.84
CA PHE A 169 19.22 9.39 -8.20
C PHE A 169 18.21 10.23 -8.98
N SER A 170 18.65 10.93 -10.02
CA SER A 170 17.78 11.70 -10.91
C SER A 170 18.00 11.29 -12.35
N ASN A 171 16.93 10.97 -13.09
CA ASN A 171 17.07 10.52 -14.48
C ASN A 171 18.06 9.35 -14.64
N VAL A 172 18.07 8.43 -13.66
CA VAL A 172 18.96 7.28 -13.66
C VAL A 172 18.26 6.08 -14.27
N ILE A 173 18.99 5.33 -15.09
CA ILE A 173 18.54 4.08 -15.67
C ILE A 173 19.43 2.95 -15.13
N SER A 174 18.84 1.87 -14.63
CA SER A 174 19.56 0.61 -14.38
C SER A 174 18.84 -0.55 -15.02
N ASN A 175 19.57 -1.38 -15.76
CA ASN A 175 19.03 -2.59 -16.38
C ASN A 175 19.92 -3.82 -16.11
N GLY A 176 19.46 -4.68 -15.20
CA GLY A 176 20.13 -5.95 -14.92
C GLY A 176 21.32 -5.85 -13.97
N SER A 177 21.33 -4.89 -13.04
CA SER A 177 22.35 -4.87 -11.98
C SER A 177 22.12 -6.02 -11.00
N TYR A 178 23.20 -6.58 -10.45
CA TYR A 178 23.14 -7.76 -9.59
C TYR A 178 23.96 -7.59 -8.31
N ALA A 179 23.39 -7.93 -7.17
CA ALA A 179 24.08 -8.04 -5.89
C ALA A 179 23.91 -9.45 -5.30
N GLY A 180 25.01 -10.07 -4.86
CA GLY A 180 24.98 -11.30 -4.08
C GLY A 180 24.56 -11.08 -2.61
N GLY A 181 24.46 -9.82 -2.17
CA GLY A 181 23.89 -9.43 -0.88
C GLY A 181 22.70 -8.48 -1.05
N TYR A 182 22.78 -7.32 -0.41
CA TYR A 182 21.71 -6.33 -0.36
C TYR A 182 21.77 -5.30 -1.50
N GLY A 183 20.65 -4.90 -2.09
CA GLY A 183 20.61 -3.75 -3.01
C GLY A 183 21.10 -4.09 -4.42
N GLY A 184 20.25 -4.67 -5.27
CA GLY A 184 20.66 -5.18 -6.58
C GLY A 184 21.21 -4.09 -7.52
N PHE A 185 20.73 -2.86 -7.38
CA PHE A 185 21.37 -1.68 -7.96
C PHE A 185 22.21 -0.92 -6.93
N ALA A 186 21.61 -0.54 -5.80
CA ALA A 186 22.22 0.31 -4.80
C ALA A 186 21.99 -0.20 -3.36
N TYR A 187 23.07 -0.22 -2.58
CA TYR A 187 23.02 -0.34 -1.12
C TYR A 187 23.51 0.97 -0.50
N CYS A 188 22.78 1.47 0.50
CA CYS A 188 23.14 2.73 1.15
C CYS A 188 22.81 2.75 2.65
N SER A 189 23.77 3.19 3.47
CA SER A 189 23.57 3.48 4.90
C SER A 189 23.10 4.92 5.19
N PHE A 190 22.76 5.72 4.18
CA PHE A 190 22.34 7.11 4.38
C PHE A 190 20.94 7.23 4.98
N GLY A 191 20.72 8.34 5.69
CA GLY A 191 19.42 8.63 6.30
C GLY A 191 18.34 9.01 5.30
N LYS A 192 18.70 9.53 4.12
CA LYS A 192 17.76 9.88 3.05
C LYS A 192 18.25 9.45 1.67
N VAL A 193 17.35 8.83 0.91
CA VAL A 193 17.56 8.42 -0.48
C VAL A 193 16.41 8.95 -1.33
N TYR A 194 16.72 9.81 -2.30
CA TYR A 194 15.76 10.33 -3.27
C TYR A 194 15.92 9.64 -4.62
N VAL A 195 14.80 9.32 -5.25
CA VAL A 195 14.75 8.73 -6.58
C VAL A 195 13.74 9.53 -7.41
N LEU A 196 14.23 10.26 -8.41
CA LEU A 196 13.44 11.19 -9.21
C LEU A 196 13.54 10.78 -10.69
N ASN A 197 12.39 10.67 -11.37
CA ASN A 197 12.34 10.45 -12.82
C ASN A 197 13.24 9.32 -13.32
N SER A 198 13.37 8.24 -12.55
CA SER A 198 14.36 7.17 -12.79
C SER A 198 13.68 5.85 -13.15
N THR A 199 14.40 4.96 -13.85
CA THR A 199 13.87 3.66 -14.28
C THR A 199 14.82 2.53 -13.92
N PHE A 200 14.31 1.53 -13.20
CA PHE A 200 15.06 0.38 -12.73
C PHE A 200 14.40 -0.91 -13.20
N ALA A 201 15.05 -1.61 -14.12
CA ALA A 201 14.54 -2.84 -14.72
C ALA A 201 15.46 -4.05 -14.47
N GLY A 202 14.86 -5.19 -14.14
CA GLY A 202 15.57 -6.48 -14.10
C GLY A 202 16.71 -6.55 -13.07
N ASN A 203 16.72 -5.70 -12.04
CA ASN A 203 17.78 -5.71 -11.03
C ASN A 203 17.52 -6.81 -10.01
N THR A 204 18.60 -7.42 -9.53
CA THR A 204 18.53 -8.62 -8.71
C THR A 204 19.39 -8.50 -7.46
N ALA A 205 18.83 -8.87 -6.32
CA ALA A 205 19.56 -9.02 -5.06
C ALA A 205 19.28 -10.40 -4.46
N GLN A 206 20.15 -10.89 -3.57
CA GLN A 206 19.80 -12.05 -2.74
C GLN A 206 18.89 -11.64 -1.58
N SER A 207 19.09 -10.43 -1.04
CA SER A 207 18.33 -9.89 0.11
C SER A 207 18.02 -8.39 -0.01
N GLY A 208 17.04 -7.89 0.75
CA GLY A 208 16.75 -6.46 0.93
C GLY A 208 16.02 -5.82 -0.24
N GLY A 209 16.69 -4.99 -1.04
CA GLY A 209 16.05 -4.36 -2.20
C GLY A 209 16.63 -4.88 -3.50
N GLY A 210 15.80 -5.37 -4.42
CA GLY A 210 16.20 -5.75 -5.77
C GLY A 210 16.78 -4.55 -6.53
N VAL A 211 16.37 -3.33 -6.17
CA VAL A 211 16.98 -2.08 -6.64
C VAL A 211 17.70 -1.39 -5.49
N ILE A 212 16.98 -0.92 -4.47
CA ILE A 212 17.53 -0.08 -3.40
C ILE A 212 17.34 -0.78 -2.06
N SER A 213 18.46 -1.00 -1.36
CA SER A 213 18.46 -1.39 0.04
C SER A 213 19.00 -0.26 0.90
N ALA A 214 18.13 0.35 1.71
CA ALA A 214 18.42 1.45 2.61
C ALA A 214 17.81 1.21 4.01
N PRO A 215 18.28 0.20 4.76
CA PRO A 215 17.63 -0.28 6.00
C PRO A 215 17.43 0.79 7.08
N TYR A 216 18.27 1.82 7.09
CA TYR A 216 18.20 2.92 8.05
C TYR A 216 17.67 4.23 7.46
N GLY A 217 17.49 4.26 6.14
CA GLY A 217 17.13 5.47 5.40
C GLY A 217 15.65 5.56 5.09
N GLN A 218 15.16 6.79 4.95
CA GLN A 218 13.91 7.06 4.27
C GLN A 218 14.15 7.10 2.76
N VAL A 219 13.35 6.35 2.00
CA VAL A 219 13.34 6.42 0.54
C VAL A 219 12.18 7.30 0.07
N VAL A 220 12.46 8.30 -0.75
CA VAL A 220 11.43 9.13 -1.41
C VAL A 220 11.55 8.91 -2.92
N SER A 221 10.54 8.27 -3.50
CA SER A 221 10.49 7.94 -4.92
C SER A 221 9.39 8.74 -5.60
N ILE A 222 9.78 9.55 -6.58
CA ILE A 222 8.91 10.46 -7.32
C ILE A 222 9.04 10.18 -8.81
N GLN A 223 7.90 9.97 -9.46
CA GLN A 223 7.82 9.80 -10.93
C GLN A 223 8.79 8.74 -11.46
N SER A 224 8.99 7.67 -10.69
CA SER A 224 10.00 6.65 -10.99
C SER A 224 9.38 5.28 -11.23
N ASN A 225 10.07 4.46 -12.02
CA ASN A 225 9.56 3.19 -12.51
C ASN A 225 10.45 2.02 -12.12
N TYR A 226 9.82 0.93 -11.67
CA TYR A 226 10.48 -0.27 -11.16
C TYR A 226 9.87 -1.52 -11.81
N TYR A 227 10.63 -2.13 -12.71
CA TYR A 227 10.16 -3.23 -13.57
C TYR A 227 10.93 -4.52 -13.30
N GLN A 228 10.21 -5.61 -12.99
CA GLN A 228 10.78 -6.96 -12.98
C GLN A 228 12.04 -7.10 -12.11
N ASN A 229 12.10 -6.42 -10.98
CA ASN A 229 13.21 -6.57 -10.03
C ASN A 229 12.96 -7.79 -9.15
N THR A 230 14.03 -8.50 -8.79
CA THR A 230 13.92 -9.83 -8.15
C THR A 230 14.77 -9.94 -6.89
N ILE A 231 14.19 -10.55 -5.86
CA ILE A 231 14.88 -11.04 -4.65
C ILE A 231 14.62 -12.53 -4.47
N TYR A 232 15.64 -13.28 -4.05
CA TYR A 232 15.55 -14.73 -3.87
C TYR A 232 15.25 -15.18 -2.43
N ASP A 233 15.90 -14.60 -1.41
CA ASP A 233 15.94 -15.23 -0.09
C ASP A 233 15.20 -14.45 1.02
N GLU A 234 15.28 -13.11 1.06
CA GLU A 234 14.81 -12.30 2.20
C GLU A 234 13.75 -11.24 1.81
N GLU A 235 13.55 -10.26 2.69
CA GLU A 235 12.57 -9.18 2.59
C GLU A 235 12.88 -8.20 1.48
N GLY A 236 11.82 -7.71 0.83
CA GLY A 236 11.75 -6.53 -0.03
C GLY A 236 11.68 -6.84 -1.53
N GLY A 237 10.99 -5.96 -2.25
CA GLY A 237 10.80 -6.08 -3.70
C GLY A 237 11.88 -5.31 -4.45
N ALA A 238 11.46 -4.27 -5.16
CA ALA A 238 12.38 -3.28 -5.69
C ALA A 238 13.06 -2.45 -4.59
N ILE A 239 12.35 -2.12 -3.51
CA ILE A 239 12.83 -1.22 -2.46
C ILE A 239 12.67 -1.88 -1.08
N TYR A 240 13.73 -1.80 -0.28
CA TYR A 240 13.70 -2.09 1.16
C TYR A 240 14.29 -0.92 1.93
N SER A 241 13.53 -0.37 2.87
CA SER A 241 13.96 0.80 3.63
C SER A 241 13.34 0.91 5.03
N SER A 242 13.84 1.86 5.83
CA SER A 242 13.25 2.17 7.13
C SER A 242 11.84 2.72 6.98
N SER A 243 11.64 3.70 6.09
CA SER A 243 10.35 4.27 5.69
C SER A 243 10.37 4.62 4.21
N ALA A 244 9.20 4.82 3.60
CA ALA A 244 9.11 5.18 2.18
C ALA A 244 7.96 6.13 1.85
N ASN A 245 8.22 7.08 0.96
CA ASN A 245 7.22 7.94 0.33
C ASN A 245 7.25 7.70 -1.18
N LEU A 246 6.16 7.16 -1.73
CA LEU A 246 6.03 6.78 -3.14
C LEU A 246 5.00 7.69 -3.79
N ILE A 247 5.42 8.51 -4.75
CA ILE A 247 4.58 9.56 -5.34
C ILE A 247 4.66 9.46 -6.86
N ASN A 248 3.51 9.25 -7.51
CA ASN A 248 3.45 9.11 -8.97
C ASN A 248 4.41 8.05 -9.52
N SER A 249 4.69 6.99 -8.75
CA SER A 249 5.66 5.97 -9.11
C SER A 249 4.97 4.67 -9.52
N THR A 250 5.66 3.88 -10.35
CA THR A 250 5.10 2.66 -10.96
C THR A 250 5.97 1.45 -10.64
N PHE A 251 5.34 0.37 -10.17
CA PHE A 251 5.98 -0.89 -9.81
C PHE A 251 5.27 -2.03 -10.54
N ILE A 252 5.96 -2.69 -11.49
CA ILE A 252 5.36 -3.77 -12.28
C ILE A 252 6.24 -5.02 -12.27
N GLY A 253 5.61 -6.16 -12.00
CA GLY A 253 6.26 -7.47 -12.14
C GLY A 253 7.41 -7.71 -11.17
N ASN A 254 7.49 -6.96 -10.06
CA ASN A 254 8.56 -7.16 -9.08
C ASN A 254 8.26 -8.43 -8.27
N ASN A 255 9.30 -9.21 -8.01
CA ASN A 255 9.19 -10.53 -7.42
C ASN A 255 10.11 -10.66 -6.21
N ALA A 256 9.57 -11.04 -5.06
CA ALA A 256 10.34 -11.20 -3.83
C ALA A 256 9.94 -12.45 -3.04
N TYR A 257 10.75 -12.83 -2.07
CA TYR A 257 10.33 -13.82 -1.09
C TYR A 257 9.24 -13.23 -0.15
N MET A 258 9.39 -11.98 0.26
CA MET A 258 8.45 -11.22 1.10
C MET A 258 8.39 -9.77 0.62
N ALA A 259 7.18 -9.20 0.47
CA ALA A 259 6.93 -7.87 -0.10
C ALA A 259 7.32 -7.72 -1.59
N GLY A 260 6.41 -8.00 -2.53
CA GLY A 260 6.79 -8.12 -3.94
C GLY A 260 7.37 -6.84 -4.58
N ALA A 261 6.97 -5.63 -4.13
CA ALA A 261 7.52 -4.37 -4.65
C ALA A 261 8.26 -3.53 -3.61
N VAL A 262 7.68 -3.29 -2.43
CA VAL A 262 8.28 -2.40 -1.42
C VAL A 262 8.05 -2.95 -0.02
N ALA A 263 9.13 -3.03 0.76
CA ALA A 263 9.09 -3.35 2.18
C ALA A 263 9.63 -2.18 3.02
N THR A 264 8.90 -1.83 4.08
CA THR A 264 9.40 -0.91 5.11
C THR A 264 9.19 -1.46 6.52
N ILE A 265 10.03 -1.00 7.45
CA ILE A 265 9.87 -1.28 8.88
C ILE A 265 8.86 -0.30 9.49
N TYR A 266 8.95 0.97 9.10
CA TYR A 266 8.14 2.07 9.59
C TYR A 266 7.14 2.57 8.53
N LEU A 267 6.60 3.77 8.75
CA LEU A 267 5.57 4.38 7.94
C LEU A 267 5.87 4.32 6.43
N MET A 268 4.85 3.95 5.67
CA MET A 268 4.84 4.04 4.22
C MET A 268 3.70 4.95 3.75
N ASP A 269 4.04 5.98 2.97
CA ASP A 269 3.07 6.83 2.28
C ASP A 269 3.10 6.53 0.78
N VAL A 270 1.92 6.27 0.21
CA VAL A 270 1.73 5.92 -1.21
C VAL A 270 0.69 6.83 -1.81
N VAL A 271 1.10 7.66 -2.77
CA VAL A 271 0.26 8.69 -3.38
C VAL A 271 0.32 8.55 -4.89
N ASN A 272 -0.85 8.43 -5.52
CA ASN A 272 -1.00 8.42 -6.98
C ASN A 272 -0.06 7.42 -7.69
N SER A 273 0.22 6.29 -7.04
CA SER A 273 1.19 5.30 -7.51
C SER A 273 0.50 4.04 -8.01
N THR A 274 1.20 3.27 -8.84
CA THR A 274 0.65 2.09 -9.53
C THR A 274 1.46 0.84 -9.22
N PHE A 275 0.79 -0.24 -8.83
CA PHE A 275 1.38 -1.54 -8.51
C PHE A 275 0.67 -2.63 -9.31
N ILE A 276 1.36 -3.24 -10.27
CA ILE A 276 0.77 -4.24 -11.16
C ILE A 276 1.60 -5.53 -11.13
N GLU A 277 0.95 -6.68 -11.00
CA GLU A 277 1.59 -8.00 -11.13
C GLU A 277 2.83 -8.19 -10.22
N ASN A 278 2.86 -7.52 -9.07
CA ASN A 278 3.93 -7.77 -8.09
C ASN A 278 3.59 -9.02 -7.29
N HIS A 279 4.61 -9.85 -7.05
CA HIS A 279 4.44 -11.17 -6.46
C HIS A 279 5.39 -11.39 -5.29
N CYS A 280 4.89 -12.07 -4.26
CA CYS A 280 5.76 -12.72 -3.29
C CYS A 280 5.17 -14.04 -2.77
N SER A 281 6.00 -14.89 -2.18
CA SER A 281 5.55 -16.19 -1.66
C SER A 281 4.84 -16.08 -0.30
N PHE A 282 5.10 -15.04 0.50
CA PHE A 282 4.65 -14.97 1.90
C PHE A 282 3.62 -13.87 2.16
N THR A 283 4.02 -12.60 2.18
CA THR A 283 3.13 -11.51 2.61
C THR A 283 3.38 -10.22 1.84
N GLY A 284 2.28 -9.55 1.45
CA GLY A 284 2.29 -8.25 0.80
C GLY A 284 2.73 -8.30 -0.66
N GLY A 285 1.83 -8.66 -1.59
CA GLY A 285 2.23 -8.90 -2.98
C GLY A 285 2.81 -7.67 -3.67
N ALA A 286 2.36 -6.48 -3.28
CA ALA A 286 3.01 -5.21 -3.64
C ALA A 286 3.75 -4.61 -2.45
N ILE A 287 3.07 -4.46 -1.31
CA ILE A 287 3.55 -3.65 -0.19
C ILE A 287 3.52 -4.44 1.11
N TYR A 288 4.59 -4.27 1.89
CA TYR A 288 4.69 -4.72 3.27
C TYR A 288 5.16 -3.59 4.19
N SER A 289 4.45 -3.37 5.31
CA SER A 289 4.95 -2.52 6.41
C SER A 289 4.40 -2.94 7.78
N LEU A 290 5.25 -2.84 8.80
CA LEU A 290 4.90 -3.19 10.19
C LEU A 290 4.42 -2.00 11.04
N ASN A 291 4.58 -0.75 10.61
CA ASN A 291 4.19 0.40 11.43
C ASN A 291 3.53 1.52 10.61
N GLY A 292 2.47 1.18 9.89
CA GLY A 292 1.60 2.15 9.22
C GLY A 292 1.75 2.18 7.71
N ILE A 293 0.61 2.22 7.03
CA ILE A 293 0.53 2.39 5.57
C ILE A 293 -0.59 3.39 5.27
N ASN A 294 -0.25 4.46 4.57
CA ASN A 294 -1.22 5.41 4.03
C ASN A 294 -1.22 5.31 2.51
N VAL A 295 -2.38 5.05 1.92
CA VAL A 295 -2.57 4.93 0.47
C VAL A 295 -3.59 5.95 0.02
N TYR A 296 -3.26 6.74 -1.00
CA TYR A 296 -4.15 7.73 -1.59
C TYR A 296 -4.05 7.76 -3.11
N GLY A 297 -5.19 7.81 -3.81
CA GLY A 297 -5.21 8.01 -5.27
C GLY A 297 -4.51 6.90 -6.07
N SER A 298 -4.28 5.73 -5.48
CA SER A 298 -3.35 4.73 -6.01
C SER A 298 -4.06 3.49 -6.55
N THR A 299 -3.36 2.73 -7.40
CA THR A 299 -3.91 1.57 -8.10
C THR A 299 -3.09 0.31 -7.83
N PHE A 300 -3.76 -0.77 -7.45
CA PHE A 300 -3.18 -2.10 -7.20
C PHE A 300 -3.91 -3.15 -8.04
N GLN A 301 -3.24 -3.74 -9.02
CA GLN A 301 -3.83 -4.72 -9.92
C GLN A 301 -3.03 -6.01 -9.99
N TYR A 302 -3.72 -7.14 -9.88
CA TYR A 302 -3.14 -8.48 -10.12
C TYR A 302 -1.89 -8.78 -9.29
N ASN A 303 -1.75 -8.15 -8.13
CA ASN A 303 -0.68 -8.47 -7.21
C ASN A 303 -1.04 -9.75 -6.44
N SER A 304 -0.04 -10.54 -6.06
CA SER A 304 -0.28 -11.80 -5.36
C SER A 304 0.72 -12.08 -4.23
N ALA A 305 0.23 -12.67 -3.15
CA ALA A 305 1.01 -13.10 -2.00
C ALA A 305 0.38 -14.30 -1.30
N GLY A 306 1.09 -14.90 -0.33
CA GLY A 306 0.43 -15.78 0.65
C GLY A 306 -0.68 -15.02 1.39
N ASN A 307 -0.36 -13.92 2.08
CA ASN A 307 -1.35 -13.03 2.71
C ASN A 307 -1.23 -11.59 2.21
N GLY A 308 -2.37 -10.90 2.07
CA GLY A 308 -2.39 -9.53 1.59
C GLY A 308 -1.92 -9.44 0.15
N GLY A 309 -2.77 -9.90 -0.78
CA GLY A 309 -2.37 -10.05 -2.19
C GLY A 309 -1.82 -8.77 -2.80
N ALA A 310 -2.27 -7.59 -2.37
CA ALA A 310 -1.60 -6.32 -2.65
C ALA A 310 -0.82 -5.79 -1.44
N ILE A 311 -1.50 -5.64 -0.30
CA ILE A 311 -0.95 -4.96 0.88
C ILE A 311 -1.02 -5.88 2.09
N PHE A 312 0.10 -6.01 2.78
CA PHE A 312 0.16 -6.55 4.12
C PHE A 312 0.70 -5.49 5.07
N GLY A 313 0.00 -5.26 6.18
CA GLY A 313 0.60 -4.44 7.22
C GLY A 313 -0.27 -4.16 8.43
N ILE A 314 0.24 -3.25 9.24
CA ILE A 314 -0.41 -2.75 10.46
C ILE A 314 -0.80 -1.29 10.27
N ASN A 315 -1.95 -0.88 10.82
CA ASN A 315 -2.47 0.49 10.77
C ASN A 315 -2.60 1.07 9.35
N ILE A 316 -3.57 0.54 8.61
CA ILE A 316 -3.76 0.87 7.20
C ILE A 316 -4.85 1.94 7.04
N THR A 317 -4.51 3.01 6.32
CA THR A 317 -5.45 4.03 5.84
C THR A 317 -5.45 4.05 4.31
N ILE A 318 -6.62 3.96 3.69
CA ILE A 318 -6.79 3.95 2.22
C ILE A 318 -7.82 5.01 1.82
N GLY A 319 -7.50 5.82 0.82
CA GLY A 319 -8.40 6.83 0.26
C GLY A 319 -8.34 6.88 -1.26
N LEU A 320 -9.46 7.09 -1.94
CA LEU A 320 -9.52 7.31 -3.40
C LEU A 320 -8.70 6.28 -4.23
N SER A 321 -8.67 5.02 -3.81
CA SER A 321 -7.79 4.02 -4.41
C SER A 321 -8.56 2.84 -4.99
N SER A 322 -7.91 2.09 -5.89
CA SER A 322 -8.50 0.94 -6.58
C SER A 322 -7.65 -0.32 -6.39
N PHE A 323 -8.32 -1.41 -6.01
CA PHE A 323 -7.75 -2.74 -5.85
C PHE A 323 -8.49 -3.72 -6.75
N GLN A 324 -7.83 -4.23 -7.79
CA GLN A 324 -8.44 -5.11 -8.77
C GLN A 324 -7.68 -6.43 -8.93
N GLY A 325 -8.38 -7.56 -8.85
CA GLY A 325 -7.80 -8.84 -9.24
C GLY A 325 -6.62 -9.31 -8.37
N ASN A 326 -6.44 -8.75 -7.18
CA ASN A 326 -5.34 -9.15 -6.29
C ASN A 326 -5.66 -10.47 -5.60
N GLN A 327 -4.64 -11.29 -5.32
CA GLN A 327 -4.83 -12.65 -4.83
C GLN A 327 -4.00 -12.99 -3.59
N ALA A 328 -4.65 -13.49 -2.55
CA ALA A 328 -4.02 -14.22 -1.45
C ALA A 328 -4.08 -15.73 -1.74
N GLN A 329 -2.93 -16.38 -1.76
CA GLN A 329 -2.73 -17.78 -2.17
C GLN A 329 -2.39 -18.68 -0.97
N PHE A 330 -2.39 -20.00 -1.19
CA PHE A 330 -1.90 -20.98 -0.22
C PHE A 330 -2.67 -20.95 1.12
N SER A 331 -4.00 -20.84 1.03
CA SER A 331 -4.92 -20.65 2.17
C SER A 331 -4.74 -19.33 2.94
N GLY A 332 -4.00 -18.37 2.40
CA GLY A 332 -3.84 -17.09 3.05
C GLY A 332 -5.03 -16.15 2.89
N ALA A 333 -4.97 -15.04 3.62
CA ALA A 333 -6.09 -14.14 3.86
C ALA A 333 -5.88 -12.76 3.24
N GLY A 334 -6.98 -12.05 2.99
CA GLY A 334 -6.96 -10.68 2.49
C GLY A 334 -6.52 -10.63 1.03
N GLY A 335 -7.42 -10.96 0.11
CA GLY A 335 -7.08 -11.05 -1.31
C GLY A 335 -6.47 -9.76 -1.88
N ALA A 336 -6.92 -8.60 -1.40
CA ALA A 336 -6.22 -7.34 -1.60
C ALA A 336 -5.41 -6.93 -0.37
N VAL A 337 -6.06 -6.84 0.80
CA VAL A 337 -5.47 -6.22 1.99
C VAL A 337 -5.56 -7.18 3.17
N TYR A 338 -4.42 -7.43 3.78
CA TYR A 338 -4.30 -8.03 5.09
C TYR A 338 -3.91 -6.94 6.09
N ALA A 339 -4.80 -6.65 7.05
CA ALA A 339 -4.58 -5.67 8.09
C ALA A 339 -4.53 -6.34 9.47
N ASP A 340 -3.42 -6.22 10.17
CA ASP A 340 -3.32 -6.50 11.61
C ASP A 340 -3.29 -5.19 12.41
N ALA A 341 -3.57 -5.26 13.71
CA ALA A 341 -3.42 -4.12 14.61
C ALA A 341 -2.85 -4.51 15.97
N GLU A 342 -1.81 -3.78 16.38
CA GLU A 342 -1.28 -3.80 17.75
C GLU A 342 -1.74 -2.56 18.51
N ASN A 343 -2.65 -2.74 19.50
CA ASN A 343 -3.21 -1.69 20.36
C ASN A 343 -4.06 -0.63 19.60
N PRO A 344 -5.15 -0.09 20.20
CA PRO A 344 -6.38 0.24 19.48
C PRO A 344 -6.16 1.30 18.39
N ILE A 345 -5.99 0.84 17.16
CA ILE A 345 -5.90 1.66 15.96
C ILE A 345 -6.90 1.09 14.96
N GLN A 346 -7.58 2.00 14.27
CA GLN A 346 -8.69 1.74 13.36
C GLN A 346 -8.17 1.65 11.92
N MET A 347 -8.56 0.61 11.19
CA MET A 347 -8.43 0.59 9.74
C MET A 347 -9.43 1.56 9.13
N VAL A 348 -8.96 2.46 8.27
CA VAL A 348 -9.79 3.49 7.63
C VAL A 348 -9.73 3.33 6.13
N VAL A 349 -10.89 3.25 5.47
CA VAL A 349 -10.99 3.15 4.02
C VAL A 349 -12.08 4.11 3.54
N VAL A 350 -11.74 4.98 2.59
CA VAL A 350 -12.63 6.04 2.12
C VAL A 350 -12.65 6.06 0.60
N ASN A 351 -13.85 6.10 0.02
CA ASN A 351 -14.07 6.32 -1.41
C ASN A 351 -13.18 5.44 -2.31
N SER A 352 -13.08 4.15 -2.00
CA SER A 352 -12.17 3.21 -2.66
C SER A 352 -12.91 2.00 -3.20
N THR A 353 -12.35 1.39 -4.24
CA THR A 353 -12.97 0.25 -4.95
C THR A 353 -12.13 -1.01 -4.78
N PHE A 354 -12.79 -2.13 -4.50
CA PHE A 354 -12.23 -3.47 -4.41
C PHE A 354 -13.02 -4.37 -5.36
N ASP A 355 -12.42 -4.70 -6.50
CA ASP A 355 -13.05 -5.48 -7.56
C ASP A 355 -12.30 -6.79 -7.81
N GLN A 356 -13.00 -7.91 -7.86
CA GLN A 356 -12.44 -9.21 -8.28
C GLN A 356 -11.21 -9.66 -7.47
N ASN A 357 -11.07 -9.23 -6.21
CA ASN A 357 -9.99 -9.70 -5.36
C ASN A 357 -10.35 -11.08 -4.78
N SER A 358 -9.36 -11.94 -4.59
CA SER A 358 -9.60 -13.32 -4.17
C SER A 358 -8.65 -13.81 -3.09
N ALA A 359 -9.17 -14.61 -2.16
CA ALA A 359 -8.39 -15.26 -1.12
C ALA A 359 -8.67 -16.78 -1.11
N ASP A 360 -7.62 -17.59 -1.14
CA ASP A 360 -7.70 -19.03 -0.91
C ASP A 360 -8.16 -19.37 0.51
N GLY A 361 -7.99 -18.44 1.46
CA GLY A 361 -8.53 -18.50 2.80
C GLY A 361 -9.75 -17.59 2.97
N ILE A 362 -9.60 -16.55 3.79
CA ILE A 362 -10.66 -15.68 4.29
C ILE A 362 -10.46 -14.22 3.87
N GLY A 363 -11.55 -13.45 3.79
CA GLY A 363 -11.50 -12.04 3.44
C GLY A 363 -11.09 -11.83 1.99
N GLY A 364 -12.01 -12.07 1.05
CA GLY A 364 -11.71 -12.07 -0.39
C GLY A 364 -11.15 -10.73 -0.88
N ALA A 365 -11.59 -9.60 -0.32
CA ALA A 365 -10.91 -8.32 -0.51
C ALA A 365 -10.05 -7.95 0.69
N ILE A 366 -10.67 -7.82 1.85
CA ILE A 366 -10.02 -7.32 3.06
C ILE A 366 -10.18 -8.36 4.17
N TYR A 367 -9.05 -8.72 4.76
CA TYR A 367 -9.00 -9.40 6.04
C TYR A 367 -8.48 -8.42 7.09
N THR A 368 -9.18 -8.33 8.22
CA THR A 368 -8.70 -7.62 9.39
C THR A 368 -8.77 -8.46 10.65
N ILE A 369 -7.81 -8.25 11.54
CA ILE A 369 -7.86 -8.78 12.89
C ILE A 369 -7.45 -7.70 13.89
N GLN A 370 -8.04 -7.72 15.09
CA GLN A 370 -7.69 -6.83 16.21
C GLN A 370 -7.92 -5.32 15.98
N THR A 371 -8.69 -4.94 14.96
CA THR A 371 -8.94 -3.53 14.60
C THR A 371 -10.42 -3.22 14.47
N SER A 372 -10.82 -2.01 14.89
CA SER A 372 -12.11 -1.45 14.46
C SER A 372 -11.97 -0.99 13.02
N ILE A 373 -13.05 -1.02 12.25
CA ILE A 373 -13.01 -0.61 10.84
C ILE A 373 -13.96 0.55 10.58
N PHE A 374 -13.50 1.52 9.80
CA PHE A 374 -14.32 2.59 9.25
C PHE A 374 -14.18 2.62 7.74
N LEU A 375 -15.24 2.22 7.06
CA LEU A 375 -15.40 2.23 5.61
C LEU A 375 -16.47 3.25 5.24
N THR A 376 -16.20 4.13 4.29
CA THR A 376 -17.24 5.01 3.76
C THR A 376 -17.09 5.27 2.27
N GLY A 377 -18.21 5.31 1.54
CA GLY A 377 -18.21 5.54 0.09
C GLY A 377 -17.49 4.46 -0.71
N CYS A 378 -17.36 3.25 -0.17
CA CYS A 378 -16.56 2.19 -0.79
C CYS A 378 -17.42 1.24 -1.64
N VAL A 379 -16.78 0.61 -2.62
CA VAL A 379 -17.42 -0.37 -3.52
C VAL A 379 -16.65 -1.68 -3.47
N PHE A 380 -17.35 -2.78 -3.18
CA PHE A 380 -16.80 -4.15 -3.17
C PHE A 380 -17.59 -5.01 -4.15
N THR A 381 -16.99 -5.35 -5.29
CA THR A 381 -17.63 -6.13 -6.35
C THR A 381 -16.86 -7.41 -6.65
N TYR A 382 -17.58 -8.52 -6.81
CA TYR A 382 -17.01 -9.80 -7.27
C TYR A 382 -15.82 -10.31 -6.46
N ASN A 383 -15.72 -9.95 -5.17
CA ASN A 383 -14.64 -10.46 -4.33
C ASN A 383 -14.98 -11.88 -3.85
N ASN A 384 -13.95 -12.72 -3.76
CA ASN A 384 -14.11 -14.15 -3.57
C ASN A 384 -13.25 -14.69 -2.41
N ALA A 385 -13.85 -15.42 -1.48
CA ALA A 385 -13.14 -16.18 -0.47
C ALA A 385 -13.48 -17.67 -0.56
N ASN A 386 -12.46 -18.54 -0.63
CA ASN A 386 -12.67 -20.00 -0.58
C ASN A 386 -13.05 -20.51 0.82
N ASN A 387 -13.10 -19.62 1.82
CA ASN A 387 -13.59 -19.91 3.15
C ASN A 387 -14.72 -18.93 3.53
N SER A 388 -14.45 -17.85 4.26
CA SER A 388 -15.48 -16.93 4.78
C SER A 388 -15.15 -15.46 4.52
N GLY A 389 -16.18 -14.63 4.44
CA GLY A 389 -16.05 -13.18 4.22
C GLY A 389 -15.66 -12.86 2.78
N GLY A 390 -16.59 -13.00 1.84
CA GLY A 390 -16.28 -12.87 0.41
C GLY A 390 -15.73 -11.49 0.04
N ALA A 391 -16.24 -10.42 0.64
CA ALA A 391 -15.59 -9.11 0.61
C ALA A 391 -14.72 -8.89 1.85
N LEU A 392 -15.32 -8.99 3.03
CA LEU A 392 -14.73 -8.56 4.29
C LEU A 392 -14.75 -9.69 5.31
N TYR A 393 -13.60 -9.98 5.90
CA TYR A 393 -13.48 -10.77 7.12
C TYR A 393 -12.95 -9.87 8.24
N ILE A 394 -13.71 -9.74 9.33
CA ILE A 394 -13.37 -8.86 10.45
C ILE A 394 -13.30 -9.70 11.72
N GLY A 395 -12.08 -9.90 12.22
CA GLY A 395 -11.78 -10.62 13.46
C GLY A 395 -11.46 -9.68 14.62
N TYR A 396 -11.93 -10.00 15.83
CA TYR A 396 -11.64 -9.18 17.01
C TYR A 396 -11.26 -9.99 18.25
N ARG A 397 -10.35 -9.43 19.08
CA ARG A 397 -9.83 -10.05 20.32
C ARG A 397 -10.22 -9.36 21.64
N SER A 398 -10.76 -8.13 21.62
CA SER A 398 -11.09 -7.35 22.82
C SER A 398 -12.58 -6.99 22.95
N ASP A 399 -12.94 -6.19 23.97
CA ASP A 399 -14.27 -6.14 24.58
C ASP A 399 -15.41 -5.52 23.76
N ILE A 400 -15.14 -4.60 22.81
CA ILE A 400 -16.13 -4.04 21.87
C ILE A 400 -15.43 -3.68 20.54
N ALA A 401 -15.97 -4.18 19.41
CA ALA A 401 -15.51 -3.90 18.06
C ALA A 401 -16.48 -2.95 17.35
N GLN A 402 -16.00 -1.79 16.89
CA GLN A 402 -16.79 -0.88 16.06
C GLN A 402 -16.59 -1.22 14.59
N VAL A 403 -17.68 -1.52 13.89
CA VAL A 403 -17.73 -1.81 12.46
C VAL A 403 -18.62 -0.77 11.81
N ASP A 404 -18.02 0.30 11.30
CA ASP A 404 -18.72 1.34 10.56
C ASP A 404 -18.48 1.12 9.06
N ILE A 405 -19.52 0.79 8.30
CA ILE A 405 -19.51 0.67 6.84
C ILE A 405 -20.65 1.53 6.32
N ILE A 406 -20.33 2.74 5.87
CA ILE A 406 -21.33 3.80 5.64
C ILE A 406 -21.37 4.13 4.15
N ASN A 407 -22.55 4.37 3.58
CA ASN A 407 -22.73 4.81 2.20
C ASN A 407 -21.92 3.98 1.19
N SER A 408 -21.87 2.66 1.39
CA SER A 408 -21.03 1.75 0.61
C SER A 408 -21.87 0.72 -0.13
N LEU A 409 -21.29 0.10 -1.15
CA LEU A 409 -21.93 -0.93 -1.97
C LEU A 409 -21.11 -2.21 -1.91
N LEU A 410 -21.73 -3.31 -1.46
CA LEU A 410 -21.14 -4.64 -1.48
C LEU A 410 -21.99 -5.53 -2.36
N THR A 411 -21.49 -5.89 -3.54
CA THR A 411 -22.31 -6.55 -4.55
C THR A 411 -21.62 -7.73 -5.20
N ASP A 412 -22.37 -8.81 -5.43
CA ASP A 412 -21.89 -10.01 -6.12
C ASP A 412 -20.61 -10.63 -5.49
N ASN A 413 -20.42 -10.48 -4.17
CA ASN A 413 -19.30 -11.12 -3.45
C ASN A 413 -19.66 -12.55 -3.04
N TYR A 414 -18.66 -13.43 -2.99
CA TYR A 414 -18.84 -14.85 -2.72
C TYR A 414 -17.92 -15.37 -1.62
N ALA A 415 -18.49 -16.16 -0.71
CA ALA A 415 -17.76 -16.99 0.24
C ALA A 415 -18.17 -18.46 0.12
N ALA A 416 -17.22 -19.39 0.08
CA ALA A 416 -17.55 -20.81 -0.01
C ALA A 416 -18.23 -21.37 1.25
N LEU A 417 -17.97 -20.78 2.42
CA LEU A 417 -18.59 -21.13 3.69
C LEU A 417 -19.54 -20.01 4.11
N ASP A 418 -19.07 -19.01 4.85
CA ASP A 418 -19.95 -18.10 5.60
C ASP A 418 -19.72 -16.63 5.28
N GLY A 419 -20.77 -15.82 5.36
CA GLY A 419 -20.67 -14.36 5.20
C GLY A 419 -20.28 -13.98 3.78
N GLY A 420 -21.20 -14.17 2.83
CA GLY A 420 -20.94 -13.96 1.40
C GLY A 420 -20.37 -12.57 1.09
N ALA A 421 -20.86 -11.53 1.75
CA ALA A 421 -20.18 -10.24 1.79
C ALA A 421 -19.29 -10.09 3.03
N ILE A 422 -19.88 -10.18 4.23
CA ILE A 422 -19.19 -9.83 5.47
C ILE A 422 -19.25 -10.98 6.46
N TYR A 423 -18.10 -11.33 7.02
CA TYR A 423 -17.98 -12.26 8.14
C TYR A 423 -17.42 -11.56 9.37
N LEU A 424 -18.17 -11.57 10.47
CA LEU A 424 -17.75 -11.03 11.77
C LEU A 424 -17.38 -12.18 12.72
N TYR A 425 -16.18 -12.11 13.29
CA TYR A 425 -15.66 -13.13 14.18
C TYR A 425 -15.05 -12.56 15.46
N GLN A 426 -15.37 -13.18 16.59
CA GLN A 426 -14.76 -12.84 17.87
C GLN A 426 -14.12 -14.07 18.49
N LEU A 427 -12.84 -13.95 18.83
CA LEU A 427 -12.01 -15.07 19.29
C LEU A 427 -12.37 -15.59 20.70
N ASN A 428 -13.00 -14.76 21.55
CA ASN A 428 -13.10 -15.03 23.00
C ASN A 428 -14.51 -14.90 23.62
N SER A 429 -15.56 -14.58 22.86
CA SER A 429 -16.93 -14.61 23.40
C SER A 429 -17.98 -14.96 22.35
N LEU A 430 -18.96 -15.75 22.78
CA LEU A 430 -20.13 -16.15 21.98
C LEU A 430 -21.24 -15.08 21.97
N GLU A 431 -21.19 -14.12 22.90
CA GLU A 431 -22.12 -12.99 22.98
C GLU A 431 -21.42 -11.72 22.49
N GLY A 432 -21.86 -11.23 21.33
CA GLY A 432 -21.21 -10.17 20.58
C GLY A 432 -21.08 -8.87 21.35
N PRO A 433 -19.96 -8.16 21.14
CA PRO A 433 -19.90 -6.74 21.33
C PRO A 433 -19.48 -6.07 20.03
N PHE A 434 -20.05 -6.50 18.90
CA PHE A 434 -20.02 -5.70 17.70
C PHE A 434 -21.02 -4.55 17.83
N MET A 435 -20.56 -3.35 17.51
CA MET A 435 -21.40 -2.21 17.20
C MET A 435 -21.30 -2.01 15.69
N VAL A 436 -22.32 -2.48 14.97
CA VAL A 436 -22.33 -2.49 13.50
C VAL A 436 -23.20 -1.35 13.01
N ASN A 437 -22.63 -0.53 12.14
CA ASN A 437 -23.31 0.60 11.51
C ASN A 437 -23.16 0.49 9.99
N LEU A 438 -24.27 0.18 9.32
CA LEU A 438 -24.42 0.01 7.88
C LEU A 438 -25.23 1.17 7.25
N TYR A 439 -25.25 2.34 7.86
CA TYR A 439 -26.05 3.47 7.39
C TYR A 439 -25.75 3.81 5.92
N GLY A 440 -26.79 3.82 5.08
CA GLY A 440 -26.67 4.07 3.63
C GLY A 440 -25.93 3.00 2.84
N THR A 441 -25.62 1.84 3.45
CA THR A 441 -24.90 0.75 2.80
C THR A 441 -25.86 -0.28 2.21
N ILE A 442 -25.57 -0.74 0.99
CA ILE A 442 -26.34 -1.74 0.27
C ILE A 442 -25.49 -3.00 0.11
N LEU A 443 -26.07 -4.16 0.44
CA LEU A 443 -25.50 -5.48 0.24
C LEU A 443 -26.40 -6.27 -0.72
N ASP A 444 -25.97 -6.41 -1.96
CA ASP A 444 -26.78 -6.92 -3.06
C ASP A 444 -26.17 -8.18 -3.72
N ARG A 445 -26.95 -9.24 -3.90
CA ARG A 445 -26.52 -10.50 -4.57
C ARG A 445 -25.25 -11.16 -4.01
N ASN A 446 -24.97 -11.00 -2.72
CA ASN A 446 -23.83 -11.67 -2.11
C ASN A 446 -24.19 -13.13 -1.75
N THR A 447 -23.26 -14.06 -1.92
CA THR A 447 -23.54 -15.50 -1.84
C THR A 447 -22.61 -16.20 -0.86
N ALA A 448 -23.17 -17.04 0.02
CA ALA A 448 -22.45 -17.92 0.93
C ALA A 448 -22.79 -19.39 0.67
N GLY A 449 -21.81 -20.30 0.70
CA GLY A 449 -22.07 -21.73 0.50
C GLY A 449 -22.69 -22.43 1.71
N ASN A 450 -22.58 -21.87 2.92
CA ASN A 450 -23.18 -22.38 4.14
C ASN A 450 -24.15 -21.36 4.74
N TYR A 451 -23.65 -20.38 5.51
CA TYR A 451 -24.49 -19.47 6.29
C TYR A 451 -24.33 -18.01 5.88
N ALA A 452 -25.43 -17.26 5.92
CA ALA A 452 -25.49 -15.80 5.71
C ALA A 452 -24.81 -15.27 4.43
N GLY A 453 -25.57 -15.16 3.33
CA GLY A 453 -25.08 -14.54 2.09
C GLY A 453 -24.67 -13.07 2.27
N GLY A 454 -25.34 -12.34 3.15
CA GLY A 454 -25.06 -10.93 3.42
C GLY A 454 -24.04 -10.75 4.53
N LEU A 455 -24.49 -10.90 5.77
CA LEU A 455 -23.72 -10.58 6.97
C LEU A 455 -23.79 -11.74 7.97
N TYR A 456 -22.65 -12.37 8.22
CA TYR A 456 -22.52 -13.42 9.23
C TYR A 456 -22.08 -12.84 10.59
N PHE A 457 -22.76 -13.26 11.65
CA PHE A 457 -22.36 -13.12 13.05
C PHE A 457 -22.97 -14.26 13.87
N LEU A 458 -22.21 -14.80 14.84
CA LEU A 458 -22.67 -15.89 15.70
C LEU A 458 -23.75 -15.46 16.69
N GLY A 459 -23.60 -14.28 17.30
CA GLY A 459 -24.57 -13.68 18.22
C GLY A 459 -24.94 -12.28 17.75
N TYR A 460 -26.20 -11.88 17.99
CA TYR A 460 -26.70 -10.59 17.54
C TYR A 460 -25.82 -9.43 18.06
N PRO A 461 -25.41 -8.48 17.20
CA PRO A 461 -24.64 -7.32 17.62
C PRO A 461 -25.36 -6.50 18.70
N LYS A 462 -24.61 -5.86 19.62
CA LYS A 462 -25.18 -4.93 20.62
C LYS A 462 -25.90 -3.76 19.94
N GLN A 463 -25.44 -3.41 18.76
CA GLN A 463 -26.07 -2.45 17.88
C GLN A 463 -25.90 -2.94 16.44
N LEU A 464 -26.99 -2.90 15.69
CA LEU A 464 -27.01 -3.06 14.25
C LEU A 464 -27.88 -1.93 13.69
N ILE A 465 -27.23 -0.97 13.03
CA ILE A 465 -27.89 0.20 12.42
C ILE A 465 -27.86 0.05 10.91
N GLY A 466 -29.01 0.26 10.28
CA GLY A 466 -29.15 0.36 8.82
C GLY A 466 -28.71 -0.88 8.06
N GLY A 467 -28.37 -0.68 6.79
CA GLY A 467 -28.06 -1.74 5.85
C GLY A 467 -29.30 -2.22 5.11
N GLN A 468 -29.21 -2.19 3.77
CA GLN A 468 -30.21 -2.78 2.89
C GLN A 468 -29.64 -4.04 2.25
N PHE A 469 -30.21 -5.19 2.60
CA PHE A 469 -29.81 -6.48 2.05
C PHE A 469 -30.80 -6.92 1.00
N VAL A 470 -30.33 -7.11 -0.22
CA VAL A 470 -31.17 -7.47 -1.37
C VAL A 470 -30.57 -8.70 -2.04
N ASN A 471 -31.38 -9.73 -2.29
CA ASN A 471 -30.97 -10.93 -3.03
C ASN A 471 -29.70 -11.62 -2.50
N SER A 472 -29.29 -11.37 -1.25
CA SER A 472 -28.11 -12.01 -0.69
C SER A 472 -28.51 -13.38 -0.14
N ILE A 473 -27.84 -14.43 -0.61
CA ILE A 473 -28.28 -15.81 -0.46
C ILE A 473 -27.25 -16.74 0.19
N SER A 474 -27.75 -17.77 0.87
CA SER A 474 -26.95 -18.88 1.38
C SER A 474 -27.63 -20.22 1.12
N ASN A 475 -27.02 -21.33 1.55
CA ASN A 475 -27.67 -22.64 1.55
C ASN A 475 -28.40 -22.95 2.87
N GLU A 476 -28.45 -21.99 3.80
CA GLU A 476 -29.07 -22.15 5.11
C GLU A 476 -30.60 -22.05 5.05
N PRO A 477 -31.35 -23.05 5.56
CA PRO A 477 -32.78 -22.90 5.76
C PRO A 477 -33.09 -21.86 6.86
N GLY A 478 -34.06 -20.97 6.60
CA GLY A 478 -34.65 -20.08 7.61
C GLY A 478 -34.19 -18.62 7.51
N SER A 479 -32.93 -18.38 7.15
CA SER A 479 -32.49 -17.08 6.65
C SER A 479 -31.35 -17.27 5.67
N TYR A 480 -31.48 -16.63 4.52
CA TYR A 480 -30.46 -16.63 3.49
C TYR A 480 -29.50 -15.45 3.64
N THR A 481 -29.96 -14.35 4.25
CA THR A 481 -29.18 -13.12 4.43
C THR A 481 -28.27 -13.17 5.66
N PHE A 482 -28.79 -13.69 6.78
CA PHE A 482 -28.12 -13.75 8.08
C PHE A 482 -28.00 -15.20 8.56
N TYR A 483 -27.18 -15.43 9.59
CA TYR A 483 -27.19 -16.72 10.28
C TYR A 483 -28.50 -16.87 11.05
N SER A 484 -29.30 -17.89 10.77
CA SER A 484 -30.70 -17.94 11.23
C SER A 484 -30.84 -17.92 12.76
N LEU A 485 -29.92 -18.59 13.47
CA LEU A 485 -29.91 -18.65 14.93
C LEU A 485 -29.56 -17.31 15.57
N SER A 486 -28.72 -16.50 14.92
CA SER A 486 -28.30 -15.22 15.50
C SER A 486 -29.38 -14.15 15.46
N VAL A 487 -30.45 -14.37 14.68
CA VAL A 487 -31.60 -13.46 14.58
C VAL A 487 -32.89 -14.05 15.13
N GLN A 488 -32.89 -15.21 15.79
CA GLN A 488 -34.13 -15.90 16.19
C GLN A 488 -34.98 -15.10 17.19
N GLY A 489 -34.35 -14.41 18.16
CA GLY A 489 -35.03 -13.65 19.21
C GLY A 489 -35.23 -12.16 18.93
N VAL A 490 -34.91 -11.70 17.72
CA VAL A 490 -34.92 -10.27 17.40
C VAL A 490 -36.30 -9.86 16.87
N ASN A 491 -36.77 -8.67 17.24
CA ASN A 491 -38.05 -8.14 16.75
C ASN A 491 -38.00 -7.96 15.23
N LYS A 492 -38.99 -8.50 14.51
CA LYS A 492 -39.08 -8.48 13.04
C LYS A 492 -40.48 -8.05 12.62
N ALA A 493 -40.57 -7.14 11.65
CA ALA A 493 -41.83 -6.78 11.01
C ALA A 493 -41.74 -6.95 9.49
N ASN A 494 -42.84 -7.38 8.87
CA ASN A 494 -43.01 -7.21 7.43
C ASN A 494 -43.24 -5.73 7.16
N ILE A 495 -42.63 -5.19 6.11
CA ILE A 495 -42.75 -3.77 5.75
C ILE A 495 -43.04 -3.57 4.27
N THR A 496 -43.72 -2.47 3.95
CA THR A 496 -43.73 -1.88 2.61
C THR A 496 -42.64 -0.81 2.54
N LEU A 497 -41.75 -0.87 1.55
CA LEU A 497 -40.73 0.18 1.38
C LEU A 497 -41.37 1.50 0.94
N PRO A 498 -41.19 2.60 1.69
CA PRO A 498 -41.70 3.90 1.28
C PRO A 498 -41.09 4.41 -0.03
N TYR A 499 -39.78 4.29 -0.24
CA TYR A 499 -39.09 4.71 -1.45
C TYR A 499 -37.79 3.92 -1.60
N ALA A 500 -37.48 3.41 -2.79
CA ALA A 500 -36.15 2.86 -3.06
C ALA A 500 -35.14 4.01 -2.96
N HIS A 501 -34.04 3.82 -2.21
CA HIS A 501 -32.84 4.68 -2.12
C HIS A 501 -32.68 5.65 -0.93
N GLU A 502 -33.59 5.72 0.05
CA GLU A 502 -33.33 6.50 1.27
C GLU A 502 -32.73 5.62 2.39
N PRO A 503 -31.72 6.09 3.14
CA PRO A 503 -31.07 5.32 4.20
C PRO A 503 -31.95 5.20 5.45
N TYR A 504 -32.15 3.98 5.91
CA TYR A 504 -32.86 3.66 7.16
C TYR A 504 -31.87 3.43 8.31
N PHE A 505 -32.25 3.81 9.53
CA PHE A 505 -31.50 3.43 10.75
C PHE A 505 -31.78 1.99 11.18
N VAL A 506 -32.83 1.37 10.62
CA VAL A 506 -33.17 -0.03 10.83
C VAL A 506 -32.64 -0.89 9.67
N THR A 507 -32.19 -2.10 9.99
CA THR A 507 -31.76 -3.07 8.98
C THR A 507 -32.93 -3.66 8.23
N ILE A 508 -32.86 -3.56 6.90
CA ILE A 508 -33.89 -4.05 5.99
C ILE A 508 -33.29 -5.17 5.15
N TYR A 509 -34.06 -6.25 4.97
CA TYR A 509 -33.63 -7.37 4.15
C TYR A 509 -34.79 -7.99 3.36
N ASP A 510 -34.43 -8.51 2.19
CA ASP A 510 -35.31 -9.26 1.31
C ASP A 510 -34.70 -10.60 0.93
N GLU A 511 -35.54 -11.63 0.96
CA GLU A 511 -35.17 -13.00 0.65
C GLU A 511 -36.18 -13.54 -0.36
N GLN A 512 -35.74 -14.35 -1.33
CA GLN A 512 -36.59 -14.80 -2.45
C GLN A 512 -37.93 -15.46 -2.03
N SER A 513 -38.01 -15.98 -0.80
CA SER A 513 -39.22 -16.60 -0.27
C SER A 513 -40.24 -15.61 0.33
N PHE A 514 -39.88 -14.35 0.47
CA PHE A 514 -40.73 -13.37 1.14
C PHE A 514 -41.69 -12.69 0.16
N SER A 515 -42.93 -12.49 0.62
CA SER A 515 -43.89 -11.65 -0.09
C SER A 515 -43.68 -10.15 0.19
N TYR A 516 -42.93 -9.81 1.24
CA TYR A 516 -42.67 -8.46 1.71
C TYR A 516 -41.24 -8.36 2.28
N TYR A 517 -40.62 -7.20 2.12
CA TYR A 517 -39.39 -6.86 2.84
C TYR A 517 -39.59 -7.02 4.35
N LYS A 518 -38.51 -7.34 5.05
CA LYS A 518 -38.50 -7.41 6.51
C LYS A 518 -37.54 -6.40 7.11
N ALA A 519 -37.90 -5.91 8.28
CA ALA A 519 -37.08 -5.02 9.08
C ALA A 519 -36.77 -5.66 10.44
N ILE A 520 -35.50 -5.60 10.88
CA ILE A 520 -35.02 -6.16 12.14
C ILE A 520 -34.76 -5.06 13.16
N GLY A 521 -35.28 -5.19 14.38
CA GLY A 521 -35.07 -4.22 15.46
C GLY A 521 -36.05 -3.04 15.44
N VAL A 522 -37.22 -3.21 14.84
CA VAL A 522 -38.29 -2.19 14.78
C VAL A 522 -38.87 -1.86 16.16
N ILE A 523 -39.37 -0.63 16.33
CA ILE A 523 -40.02 -0.13 17.55
C ILE A 523 -41.53 -0.07 17.34
N GLY A 524 -42.28 -0.83 18.15
CA GLY A 524 -43.73 -0.96 18.04
C GLY A 524 -44.15 -2.40 17.77
N SER A 525 -45.43 -2.60 17.45
CA SER A 525 -45.98 -3.93 17.17
C SER A 525 -46.91 -3.93 15.96
N CYS A 526 -46.60 -4.77 14.97
CA CYS A 526 -47.48 -5.06 13.83
C CYS A 526 -47.52 -6.57 13.62
N PHE A 527 -48.37 -7.23 14.40
CA PHE A 527 -48.56 -8.68 14.31
C PHE A 527 -49.45 -9.01 13.11
N ASN A 528 -49.07 -10.03 12.32
CA ASN A 528 -49.86 -10.53 11.18
C ASN A 528 -50.30 -9.46 10.17
N GLY A 529 -49.42 -8.48 9.91
CA GLY A 529 -49.65 -7.44 8.93
C GLY A 529 -48.37 -6.98 8.25
N VAL A 530 -48.49 -5.86 7.55
CA VAL A 530 -47.39 -5.13 6.90
C VAL A 530 -47.34 -3.73 7.49
N ALA A 531 -46.20 -3.38 8.08
CA ALA A 531 -45.98 -2.09 8.71
C ALA A 531 -45.47 -1.05 7.71
N GLN A 532 -45.91 0.19 7.89
CA GLN A 532 -45.15 1.36 7.45
C GLN A 532 -44.30 1.82 8.62
N ILE A 533 -43.01 2.04 8.38
CA ILE A 533 -42.06 2.52 9.39
C ILE A 533 -41.47 3.86 8.95
N ASN A 534 -41.07 4.69 9.92
CA ASN A 534 -40.21 5.84 9.64
C ASN A 534 -38.72 5.44 9.61
N ASP A 535 -37.84 6.39 9.31
CA ASP A 535 -36.40 6.16 9.15
C ASP A 535 -35.72 5.67 10.45
N ASP A 536 -36.28 6.05 11.60
CA ASP A 536 -35.84 5.63 12.94
C ASP A 536 -36.34 4.23 13.34
N GLY A 537 -37.22 3.61 12.56
CA GLY A 537 -37.76 2.28 12.83
C GLY A 537 -39.06 2.21 13.62
N TYR A 538 -39.71 3.35 13.89
CA TYR A 538 -41.01 3.38 14.54
C TYR A 538 -42.11 2.97 13.56
N ILE A 539 -42.94 2.02 13.97
CA ILE A 539 -44.14 1.66 13.23
C ILE A 539 -45.13 2.83 13.26
N LEU A 540 -45.42 3.37 12.07
CA LEU A 540 -46.37 4.47 11.85
C LEU A 540 -47.79 3.94 11.65
N SER A 541 -47.92 2.83 10.93
CA SER A 541 -49.20 2.16 10.68
C SER A 541 -48.97 0.66 10.43
N CYS A 542 -50.00 -0.16 10.64
CA CYS A 542 -49.99 -1.60 10.37
C CYS A 542 -51.22 -1.96 9.54
N SER A 543 -50.99 -2.51 8.35
CA SER A 543 -52.06 -3.05 7.50
C SER A 543 -52.13 -4.55 7.68
N CYS A 544 -53.21 -5.04 8.30
CA CYS A 544 -53.33 -6.46 8.59
C CYS A 544 -53.63 -7.31 7.36
N PHE A 545 -53.13 -8.54 7.37
CA PHE A 545 -53.49 -9.52 6.35
C PHE A 545 -54.98 -9.86 6.43
N ALA A 546 -55.58 -10.20 5.29
CA ALA A 546 -57.00 -10.52 5.22
C ALA A 546 -57.36 -11.66 6.19
N GLY A 547 -58.32 -11.41 7.08
CA GLY A 547 -58.78 -12.38 8.09
C GLY A 547 -57.92 -12.50 9.35
N ALA A 548 -56.86 -11.69 9.50
CA ALA A 548 -56.08 -11.63 10.74
C ALA A 548 -56.85 -10.88 11.85
N THR A 549 -56.78 -11.38 13.07
CA THR A 549 -57.36 -10.79 14.29
C THR A 549 -56.28 -10.61 15.36
N GLY A 550 -56.35 -9.56 16.18
CA GLY A 550 -55.41 -9.34 17.29
C GLY A 550 -55.08 -7.87 17.56
N PRO A 551 -54.23 -7.56 18.57
CA PRO A 551 -54.06 -6.20 19.08
C PRO A 551 -53.64 -5.13 18.06
N SER A 552 -52.92 -5.53 17.00
CA SER A 552 -52.50 -4.67 15.89
C SER A 552 -53.54 -4.53 14.77
N CYS A 553 -54.57 -5.38 14.76
CA CYS A 553 -55.60 -5.49 13.73
C CYS A 553 -57.00 -5.11 14.23
N ASP A 554 -57.17 -5.01 15.55
CA ASP A 554 -58.45 -4.75 16.21
C ASP A 554 -58.67 -3.26 16.55
N ASN A 555 -57.70 -2.37 16.24
CA ASN A 555 -57.76 -0.91 16.50
C ASN A 555 -57.50 -0.07 15.25
#